data_AF-A0A8H9GUF0-F1
#
_entry.id   AF-A0A8H9GUF0-F1
#
_cell.length_a   1.000
_cell.length_b   1.000
_cell.length_c   1.000
_cell.angle_alpha   90.00
_cell.angle_beta   90.00
_cell.angle_gamma   90.00
#
_symmetry.space_group_name_H-M   'P 1'
#
loop_
_entity.id
_entity.type
_entity.pdbx_description
1 polymer ?
#
loop_
_entity_poly.entity_id
_entity_poly.type
_entity_poly.pdbx_seq_one_letter_code
_entity_poly.pdbx_strand_id
1 'polypeptide(L)' 'MTTTTAPTIPAPTIPAPTIPAPTDVPTRSLPVELVDGPGGGLYLLPFAPLTPDDCEALSVLLAARAAAVRRNESA' A
#
# COMPACT_ATOMS: atom_id res chain seq x y z
N MET A 1 -8.92 -57.29 -16.45
CA MET A 1 -8.92 -56.13 -15.53
C MET A 1 -7.74 -55.25 -15.92
N THR A 2 -7.98 -54.09 -16.53
CA THR A 2 -6.92 -53.14 -16.92
C THR A 2 -7.28 -51.76 -16.38
N THR A 3 -6.42 -51.23 -15.52
CA THR A 3 -6.61 -49.96 -14.80
C THR A 3 -6.02 -48.81 -15.63
N THR A 4 -6.86 -47.86 -16.05
CA THR A 4 -6.45 -46.64 -16.76
C THR A 4 -6.16 -45.54 -15.74
N THR A 5 -4.93 -45.03 -15.71
CA THR A 5 -4.54 -43.85 -14.93
C THR A 5 -4.84 -42.57 -15.70
N ALA A 6 -5.54 -41.62 -15.07
CA ALA A 6 -5.87 -40.32 -15.65
C ALA A 6 -4.66 -39.36 -15.59
N PRO A 7 -4.45 -38.48 -16.58
CA PRO A 7 -3.35 -37.51 -16.54
C PRO A 7 -3.70 -36.29 -15.66
N THR A 8 -2.82 -35.97 -14.72
CA THR A 8 -2.88 -34.74 -13.92
C THR A 8 -2.35 -33.56 -14.75
N ILE A 9 -3.19 -32.57 -15.01
CA ILE A 9 -2.82 -31.32 -15.68
C ILE A 9 -2.31 -30.34 -14.60
N PRO A 10 -1.09 -29.78 -14.73
CA PRO A 10 -0.63 -28.74 -13.81
C PRO A 10 -1.39 -27.43 -14.09
N ALA A 11 -1.95 -26.83 -13.03
CA ALA A 11 -2.66 -25.56 -13.13
C ALA A 11 -1.69 -24.40 -13.45
N PRO A 12 -2.08 -23.43 -14.27
CA PRO A 12 -1.23 -22.27 -14.57
C PRO A 12 -1.12 -21.38 -13.33
N THR A 13 0.11 -21.20 -12.83
CA THR A 13 0.43 -20.21 -11.81
C THR A 13 0.38 -18.83 -12.46
N ILE A 14 -0.68 -18.07 -12.23
CA ILE A 14 -0.77 -16.66 -12.63
C ILE A 14 0.04 -15.85 -11.60
N PRO A 15 1.13 -15.17 -11.98
CA PRO A 15 1.80 -14.27 -11.07
C PRO A 15 0.86 -13.11 -10.73
N ALA A 16 0.63 -12.90 -9.43
CA ALA A 16 -0.17 -11.78 -8.97
C ALA A 16 0.49 -10.45 -9.41
N PRO A 17 -0.29 -9.45 -9.86
CA PRO A 17 0.25 -8.15 -10.20
C PRO A 17 0.90 -7.55 -8.96
N THR A 18 2.23 -7.40 -9.01
CA THR A 18 2.97 -6.65 -8.00
C THR A 18 2.68 -5.17 -8.27
N ILE A 19 1.74 -4.62 -7.50
CA ILE A 19 1.49 -3.17 -7.49
C ILE A 19 2.69 -2.54 -6.75
N PRO A 20 3.52 -1.71 -7.40
CA PRO A 20 4.58 -1.01 -6.70
C PRO A 20 3.92 -0.04 -5.70
N ALA A 21 4.22 -0.21 -4.41
CA ALA A 21 3.83 0.76 -3.40
C ALA A 21 4.48 2.11 -3.75
N PRO A 22 3.74 3.23 -3.65
CA PRO A 22 4.29 4.54 -3.97
C PRO A 22 5.46 4.84 -3.03
N THR A 23 6.67 4.84 -3.61
CA THR A 23 7.91 5.21 -2.92
C THR A 23 8.06 6.72 -2.99
N ASP A 24 7.23 7.43 -2.22
CA ASP A 24 7.49 8.83 -1.88
C ASP A 24 7.26 8.97 -0.38
N VAL A 25 8.19 8.37 0.38
CA VAL A 25 8.23 8.55 1.84
C VAL A 25 9.08 9.81 2.07
N PRO A 26 8.55 10.83 2.76
CA PRO A 26 9.28 12.05 3.05
C PRO A 26 10.55 11.68 3.82
N THR A 27 11.65 12.33 3.46
CA THR A 27 13.02 12.07 3.95
C THR A 27 13.18 12.22 5.47
N ARG A 28 12.17 12.76 6.16
CA ARG A 28 12.10 12.88 7.61
C ARG A 28 11.08 11.86 8.11
N SER A 29 11.54 10.84 8.82
CA SER A 29 10.65 9.91 9.54
C SER A 29 9.86 10.71 10.57
N LEU A 30 8.58 10.94 10.29
CA LEU A 30 7.66 11.49 11.28
C LEU A 30 7.49 10.45 12.40
N PRO A 31 7.14 10.88 13.63
CA PRO A 31 6.81 9.97 14.72
C PRO A 31 5.48 9.22 14.51
N VAL A 32 5.02 9.10 13.26
CA VAL A 32 3.78 8.46 12.84
C VAL A 32 3.99 7.65 11.58
N GLU A 33 3.36 6.47 11.50
CA GLU A 33 3.21 5.72 10.25
C GLU A 33 1.88 6.06 9.59
N LEU A 34 1.90 6.14 8.26
CA LEU A 34 0.70 6.18 7.44
C LEU A 34 0.53 4.82 6.76
N VAL A 35 -0.56 4.12 7.06
CA VAL A 35 -0.85 2.81 6.47
C VAL A 35 -2.20 2.82 5.76
N ASP A 36 -2.29 2.12 4.63
CA ASP A 36 -3.58 1.82 4.02
C ASP A 36 -4.27 0.72 4.82
N GLY A 37 -5.46 1.01 5.28
CA GLY A 37 -6.29 0.03 5.96
C GLY A 37 -7.42 -0.49 5.08
N PRO A 38 -8.18 -1.44 5.65
CA PRO A 38 -9.28 -2.07 4.92
C PRO A 38 -10.32 -1.03 4.50
N GLY A 39 -10.85 -1.20 3.28
CA GLY A 39 -11.86 -0.30 2.71
C GLY A 39 -11.32 1.01 2.11
N GLY A 40 -10.00 1.12 1.89
CA GLY A 40 -9.39 2.30 1.28
C GLY A 40 -9.19 3.48 2.24
N GLY A 41 -9.38 3.25 3.54
CA GLY A 41 -9.08 4.24 4.57
C GLY A 41 -7.57 4.37 4.81
N LEU A 42 -7.11 5.58 5.11
CA LEU A 42 -5.75 5.82 5.58
C LEU A 42 -5.74 5.88 7.11
N TYR A 43 -4.90 5.07 7.72
CA TYR A 43 -4.71 5.01 9.17
C TYR A 43 -3.39 5.63 9.55
N LEU A 44 -3.39 6.32 10.70
CA LEU A 44 -2.26 7.03 11.22
C LEU A 44 -1.87 6.40 12.57
N LEU A 45 -0.69 5.77 12.63
CA LEU A 45 -0.20 5.07 13.81
C LEU A 45 0.93 5.87 14.46
N PRO A 46 0.68 6.51 15.62
CA PRO A 46 1.73 7.25 16.32
C PRO A 46 2.66 6.31 17.11
N PHE A 47 3.96 6.56 17.03
CA PHE A 47 5.01 5.90 17.83
C PHE A 47 5.59 6.80 18.92
N ALA A 48 5.42 8.12 18.76
CA ALA A 48 5.77 9.13 19.73
C ALA A 48 4.79 10.32 19.64
N PRO A 49 4.74 11.20 20.65
CA PRO A 49 3.92 12.41 20.59
C PRO A 49 4.31 13.27 19.38
N LEU A 50 3.33 13.74 18.60
CA LEU A 50 3.60 14.74 17.56
C LEU A 50 3.91 16.08 18.20
N THR A 51 4.95 16.73 17.69
CA THR A 51 5.19 18.14 17.95
C THR A 51 4.45 19.00 16.92
N PRO A 52 4.25 20.31 17.19
CA PRO A 52 3.68 21.22 16.19
C PRO A 52 4.48 21.28 14.88
N ASP A 53 5.80 21.10 14.93
CA ASP A 53 6.69 21.05 13.74
C ASP A 53 6.36 19.82 12.87
N ASP A 54 6.06 18.69 13.50
CA ASP A 54 5.68 17.45 12.81
C ASP A 54 4.32 17.57 12.10
N CYS A 55 3.40 18.39 12.61
CA CYS A 55 2.08 18.59 12.00
C CYS A 55 2.15 19.24 10.61
N GLU A 56 3.10 20.15 10.39
CA GLU A 56 3.31 20.77 9.08
C GLU A 56 3.79 19.73 8.06
N ALA A 57 4.83 18.98 8.43
CA ALA A 57 5.37 17.91 7.61
C ALA A 57 4.34 16.80 7.34
N LEU A 58 3.50 16.46 8.33
CA LEU A 58 2.39 15.53 8.16
C LEU A 58 1.34 16.06 7.16
N SER A 59 1.02 17.35 7.22
CA SER A 59 0.06 17.94 6.26
C SER A 59 0.57 17.87 4.82
N VAL A 60 1.86 18.15 4.60
CA VAL A 60 2.48 18.04 3.27
C VAL A 60 2.43 16.60 2.77
N LEU A 61 2.74 15.63 3.64
CA LEU A 61 2.68 14.21 3.32
C LEU A 61 1.28 13.75 2.92
N LEU A 62 0.26 14.15 3.68
CA LEU A 62 -1.14 13.85 3.37
C LEU A 62 -1.59 14.49 2.05
N ALA A 63 -1.19 15.74 1.79
CA ALA A 63 -1.51 16.43 0.54
C ALA A 63 -0.88 15.74 -0.69
N ALA A 64 0.39 15.32 -0.59
CA ALA A 64 1.07 14.57 -1.64
C ALA A 64 0.35 13.24 -1.92
N ARG A 65 -0.03 12.51 -0.86
CA ARG A 65 -0.75 11.24 -0.97
C ARG A 65 -2.13 11.41 -1.61
N ALA A 66 -2.89 12.43 -1.21
CA ALA A 66 -4.18 12.75 -1.83
C ALA A 66 -4.04 13.12 -3.32
N ALA A 67 -2.95 13.78 -3.71
CA ALA A 67 -2.66 14.04 -5.12
C ALA A 67 -2.33 12.75 -5.89
N ALA A 68 -1.60 11.82 -5.28
CA ALA A 68 -1.28 10.52 -5.89
C ALA A 68 -2.54 9.66 -6.10
N VAL A 69 -3.44 9.60 -5.11
CA VAL A 69 -4.71 8.85 -5.22
C VAL A 69 -5.57 9.39 -6.38
N ARG A 70 -5.73 10.72 -6.48
CA ARG A 70 -6.51 11.34 -7.58
C ARG A 70 -5.96 11.02 -8.97
N ARG A 71 -4.64 10.90 -9.12
CA ARG A 71 -4.03 10.51 -10.39
C ARG A 71 -4.29 9.05 -10.73
N ASN A 72 -4.35 8.18 -9.73
CA ASN A 72 -4.58 6.75 -9.92
C ASN A 72 -6.05 6.41 -10.20
N GLU A 73 -7.00 7.25 -9.74
CA GLU A 73 -8.44 7.13 -10.08
C GLU A 73 -8.79 7.68 -11.47
N SER A 74 -7.93 8.49 -12.09
CA SER A 74 -8.18 9.10 -13.41
C SER A 74 -7.53 8.34 -14.57
N ALA A 75 -6.91 7.19 -14.31
CA ALA A 75 -6.20 6.34 -15.27
C ALA A 75 -6.95 5.03 -15.49
#